data_AF-A0A957VZW1-F1
#
_entry.id   AF-A0A957VZW1-F1
#
_cell.length_a   1.000
_cell.length_b   1.000
_cell.length_c   1.000
_cell.angle_alpha   90.00
_cell.angle_beta   90.00
_cell.angle_gamma   90.00
#
_symmetry.space_group_name_H-M   'P 1'
#
loop_
_entity.id
_entity.type
_entity.pdbx_description
1 polymer ?
#
loop_
_entity_poly.entity_id
_entity_poly.type
_entity_poly.pdbx_seq_one_letter_code
_entity_poly.pdbx_strand_id
1 'polypeptide(L)'
;IGPIRDYPPTRRMLTDAMAEIFAVAMGHQVNLQPDFLESCLAFIETFPPEATTSMQRDWTDGYPSELDAQIGAVVRLGQAAGVETPLNEFIYNSLILNERKARGI
;
A
#
# COMPACT_ATOMS: atom_id res chain seq x y z
N ILE A 1 -2.97 -8.57 8.07
CA ILE A 1 -1.53 -8.22 7.96
C ILE A 1 -0.61 -9.34 8.46
N GLY A 2 -0.92 -10.01 9.58
CA GLY A 2 -0.04 -11.06 10.14
C GLY A 2 0.39 -12.13 9.13
N PRO A 3 -0.53 -12.80 8.40
CA PRO A 3 -0.13 -13.80 7.40
C PRO A 3 0.78 -13.25 6.29
N ILE A 4 0.58 -12.00 5.87
CA ILE A 4 1.41 -11.32 4.87
C ILE A 4 2.82 -11.09 5.43
N ARG A 5 2.91 -10.57 6.66
CA ARG A 5 4.16 -10.28 7.38
C ARG A 5 4.96 -11.55 7.70
N ASP A 6 4.29 -12.64 8.02
CA ASP A 6 4.90 -13.86 8.55
C ASP A 6 5.35 -14.83 7.44
N TYR A 7 4.84 -14.70 6.21
CA TYR A 7 5.25 -15.51 5.07
C TYR A 7 6.30 -14.77 4.20
N PRO A 8 7.52 -15.32 3.98
CA PRO A 8 8.63 -14.53 3.42
C PRO A 8 8.39 -13.88 2.06
N PRO A 9 7.78 -14.56 1.06
CA PRO A 9 7.48 -13.92 -0.23
C PRO A 9 6.53 -12.72 -0.11
N THR A 10 5.47 -12.82 0.70
CA THR A 10 4.52 -11.73 0.88
C THR A 10 5.06 -10.64 1.80
N ARG A 11 5.94 -10.99 2.75
CA ARG A 11 6.70 -10.02 3.54
C ARG A 11 7.60 -9.18 2.64
N ARG A 12 8.24 -9.82 1.67
CA ARG A 12 9.06 -9.11 0.68
C ARG A 12 8.22 -8.14 -0.14
N MET A 13 7.05 -8.57 -0.62
CA MET A 13 6.10 -7.69 -1.31
C MET A 13 5.67 -6.49 -0.45
N LEU A 14 5.39 -6.71 0.85
CA LEU A 14 5.06 -5.62 1.78
C LEU A 14 6.20 -4.59 1.85
N THR A 15 7.43 -5.05 2.04
CA THR A 15 8.61 -4.18 2.10
C THR A 15 8.84 -3.44 0.79
N ASP A 16 8.77 -4.13 -0.35
CA ASP A 16 8.99 -3.52 -1.67
C ASP A 16 7.91 -2.47 -1.99
N ALA A 17 6.64 -2.73 -1.64
CA ALA A 17 5.54 -1.77 -1.83
C ALA A 17 5.74 -0.51 -0.98
N MET A 18 6.22 -0.65 0.26
CA MET A 18 6.55 0.49 1.13
C MET A 18 7.77 1.27 0.63
N ALA A 19 8.77 0.58 0.07
CA ALA A 19 9.94 1.20 -0.52
C ALA A 19 9.58 2.06 -1.74
N GLU A 20 8.66 1.60 -2.60
CA GLU A 20 8.11 2.41 -3.70
C GLU A 20 7.45 3.69 -3.18
N ILE A 21 6.61 3.60 -2.14
CA ILE A 21 5.97 4.78 -1.53
C ILE A 21 7.01 5.77 -0.99
N PHE A 22 8.06 5.26 -0.33
CA PHE A 22 9.16 6.09 0.16
C PHE A 22 9.90 6.79 -0.99
N ALA A 23 10.19 6.07 -2.09
CA ALA A 23 10.81 6.66 -3.27
C ALA A 23 9.95 7.77 -3.89
N VAL A 24 8.61 7.58 -3.94
CA VAL A 24 7.68 8.63 -4.37
C VAL A 24 7.77 9.85 -3.47
N ALA A 25 7.77 9.67 -2.14
CA ALA A 25 7.89 10.79 -1.20
C ALA A 25 9.21 11.57 -1.39
N MET A 26 10.33 10.86 -1.61
CA MET A 26 11.62 11.49 -1.91
C MET A 26 11.62 12.24 -3.25
N GLY A 27 10.97 11.69 -4.28
CA GLY A 27 10.77 12.36 -5.57
C GLY A 27 10.00 13.69 -5.46
N HIS A 28 9.12 13.80 -4.46
CA HIS A 28 8.41 15.04 -4.11
C HIS A 28 9.12 15.89 -3.04
N GLN A 29 10.37 15.56 -2.69
CA GLN A 29 11.19 16.30 -1.70
C GLN A 29 10.54 16.39 -0.31
N VAL A 30 9.73 15.41 0.06
CA VAL A 30 9.17 15.31 1.41
C VAL A 30 10.32 15.07 2.40
N ASN A 31 10.37 15.85 3.47
CA ASN A 31 11.40 15.71 4.50
C ASN A 31 11.11 14.50 5.41
N LEU A 32 11.54 13.31 4.99
CA LEU A 32 11.49 12.09 5.79
C LEU A 32 12.86 11.78 6.40
N GLN A 33 12.85 11.16 7.58
CA GLN A 33 14.08 10.68 8.20
C GLN A 33 14.66 9.51 7.39
N PRO A 34 16.00 9.32 7.39
CA PRO A 34 16.63 8.24 6.63
C PRO A 34 16.17 6.83 7.03
N ASP A 35 15.70 6.66 8.27
CA ASP A 35 15.24 5.40 8.87
C ASP A 35 13.70 5.25 8.87
N PHE A 36 13.00 6.08 8.10
CA PHE A 36 11.54 6.12 8.12
C PHE A 36 10.92 4.78 7.66
N LEU A 37 11.46 4.16 6.60
CA LEU A 37 10.97 2.89 6.09
C LEU A 37 11.15 1.77 7.13
N GLU A 38 12.33 1.68 7.73
CA GLU A 38 12.66 0.74 8.79
C GLU A 38 11.77 0.93 10.01
N SER A 39 11.50 2.18 10.39
CA SER A 39 10.60 2.52 11.49
C SER A 39 9.16 2.06 11.20
N CYS A 40 8.67 2.24 9.97
CA CYS A 40 7.35 1.75 9.58
C CYS A 40 7.29 0.21 9.58
N LEU A 41 8.33 -0.47 9.12
CA LEU A 41 8.40 -1.94 9.15
C LEU A 41 8.42 -2.44 10.60
N ALA A 42 9.22 -1.83 11.47
CA ALA A 42 9.25 -2.15 12.90
C ALA A 42 7.89 -1.92 13.57
N PHE A 43 7.15 -0.89 13.17
CA PHE A 43 5.78 -0.67 13.65
C PHE A 43 4.83 -1.81 13.24
N ILE A 44 4.92 -2.29 12.00
CA ILE A 44 4.12 -3.44 11.53
C ILE A 44 4.46 -4.73 12.31
N GLU A 45 5.70 -4.91 12.76
CA GLU A 45 6.07 -6.04 13.62
C GLU A 45 5.28 -6.07 14.94
N THR A 46 4.83 -4.91 15.44
CA THR A 46 4.10 -4.84 16.71
C THR A 46 2.65 -5.31 16.63
N PHE A 47 2.12 -5.50 15.41
CA PHE A 47 0.72 -5.86 15.23
C PHE A 47 0.45 -7.33 15.59
N PRO A 48 -0.71 -7.64 16.19
CA PRO A 48 -1.07 -9.02 16.47
C PRO A 48 -1.32 -9.78 15.15
N PRO A 49 -1.16 -11.13 15.14
CA PRO A 49 -1.32 -11.94 13.92
C PRO A 49 -2.65 -11.73 13.20
N GLU A 50 -3.73 -11.51 13.95
CA GLU A 50 -5.09 -11.29 13.48
C GLU A 50 -5.38 -9.86 12.99
N ALA A 51 -4.41 -8.94 13.06
CA ALA A 51 -4.63 -7.56 12.67
C ALA A 51 -5.07 -7.45 11.20
N THR A 52 -6.11 -6.64 10.97
CA THR A 52 -6.68 -6.32 9.66
C THR A 52 -6.73 -4.81 9.44
N THR A 53 -6.70 -4.36 8.19
CA THR A 53 -6.84 -2.93 7.83
C THR A 53 -8.32 -2.57 7.61
N SER A 54 -8.67 -1.28 7.68
CA SER A 54 -10.03 -0.81 7.33
C SER A 54 -10.39 -1.21 5.90
N MET A 55 -9.52 -0.87 4.95
CA MET A 55 -9.67 -1.22 3.54
C MET A 55 -9.88 -2.73 3.31
N GLN A 56 -9.21 -3.61 4.07
CA GLN A 56 -9.43 -5.06 3.99
C GLN A 56 -10.86 -5.43 4.41
N ARG A 57 -11.37 -4.82 5.49
CA ARG A 57 -12.72 -5.09 5.99
C ARG A 57 -13.78 -4.57 5.02
N ASP A 58 -13.62 -3.35 4.52
CA ASP A 58 -14.53 -2.77 3.51
C ASP A 58 -14.62 -3.68 2.29
N TRP A 59 -13.47 -4.16 1.80
CA TRP A 59 -13.45 -5.07 0.67
C TRP A 59 -14.07 -6.44 0.99
N THR A 60 -13.83 -6.99 2.18
CA THR A 60 -14.45 -8.27 2.61
C THR A 60 -15.97 -8.15 2.66
N ASP A 61 -16.48 -7.00 3.10
CA ASP A 61 -17.91 -6.73 3.24
C ASP A 61 -18.55 -6.18 1.95
N GLY A 62 -17.76 -5.95 0.91
CA GLY A 62 -18.22 -5.44 -0.39
C GLY A 62 -18.55 -3.95 -0.41
N TYR A 63 -18.04 -3.18 0.56
CA TYR A 63 -18.18 -1.73 0.61
C TYR A 63 -17.10 -1.01 -0.20
N PRO A 64 -17.37 0.22 -0.69
CA PRO A 64 -16.35 1.10 -1.22
C PRO A 64 -15.23 1.32 -0.19
N SER A 65 -13.98 1.34 -0.65
CA SER A 65 -12.79 1.50 0.20
C SER A 65 -11.98 2.73 -0.19
N GLU A 66 -10.86 2.96 0.51
CA GLU A 66 -9.92 4.04 0.17
C GLU A 66 -8.88 3.66 -0.89
N LEU A 67 -9.08 2.57 -1.66
CA LEU A 67 -8.11 2.06 -2.63
C LEU A 67 -7.55 3.16 -3.58
N ASP A 68 -8.44 3.92 -4.23
CA ASP A 68 -8.04 4.98 -5.17
C ASP A 68 -7.42 6.20 -4.48
N ALA A 69 -7.88 6.51 -3.26
CA ALA A 69 -7.35 7.62 -2.47
C ALA A 69 -5.97 7.33 -1.90
N GLN A 70 -5.64 6.06 -1.64
CA GLN A 70 -4.35 5.64 -1.07
C GLN A 70 -3.42 5.09 -2.15
N ILE A 71 -3.66 3.87 -2.64
CA ILE A 71 -2.77 3.20 -3.61
C ILE A 71 -2.83 3.91 -4.96
N GLY A 72 -4.03 4.32 -5.41
CA GLY A 72 -4.17 5.11 -6.63
C GLY A 72 -3.42 6.45 -6.57
N ALA A 73 -3.36 7.09 -5.39
CA ALA A 73 -2.59 8.31 -5.21
C ALA A 73 -1.08 8.07 -5.31
N VAL A 74 -0.56 6.98 -4.74
CA VAL A 74 0.86 6.60 -4.87
C VAL A 74 1.25 6.47 -6.33
N VAL A 75 0.46 5.76 -7.14
CA VAL A 75 0.71 5.58 -8.58
C VAL A 75 0.74 6.92 -9.31
N ARG A 76 -0.27 7.78 -9.10
CA ARG A 76 -0.35 9.12 -9.73
C ARG A 76 0.81 10.02 -9.30
N LEU A 77 1.18 10.01 -8.02
CA LEU A 77 2.28 10.81 -7.49
C LEU A 77 3.63 10.31 -7.99
N GLY A 78 3.81 8.98 -8.11
CA GLY A 78 5.01 8.39 -8.69
C GLY A 78 5.21 8.82 -10.14
N GLN A 79 4.16 8.72 -10.96
CA GLN A 79 4.18 9.21 -12.34
C GLN A 79 4.53 10.70 -12.42
N ALA A 80 3.94 11.54 -11.57
CA ALA A 80 4.22 12.98 -11.55
C ALA A 80 5.68 13.31 -11.16
N ALA A 81 6.32 12.46 -10.35
CA ALA A 81 7.73 12.62 -9.94
C ALA A 81 8.72 11.85 -10.83
N GLY A 82 8.25 11.09 -11.84
CA GLY A 82 9.12 10.22 -12.64
C GLY A 82 9.66 9.02 -11.87
N VAL A 83 8.96 8.57 -10.82
CA VAL A 83 9.31 7.42 -9.98
C VAL A 83 8.43 6.23 -10.35
N GLU A 84 9.05 5.11 -10.70
CA GLU A 84 8.32 3.87 -10.99
C GLU A 84 7.70 3.26 -9.73
N THR A 85 6.47 2.78 -9.85
CA THR A 85 5.73 2.12 -8.75
C THR A 85 5.05 0.82 -9.21
N PRO A 86 5.81 -0.12 -9.83
CA PRO A 86 5.24 -1.27 -10.52
C PRO A 86 4.41 -2.18 -9.60
N LEU A 87 4.81 -2.36 -8.34
CA LEU A 87 4.06 -3.20 -7.40
C LEU A 87 2.78 -2.50 -6.94
N ASN A 88 2.83 -1.22 -6.59
CA ASN A 88 1.62 -0.46 -6.24
C ASN A 88 0.66 -0.34 -7.44
N GLU A 89 1.17 -0.17 -8.66
CA GLU A 89 0.35 -0.17 -9.87
C GLU A 89 -0.30 -1.54 -10.12
N PHE A 90 0.46 -2.63 -9.98
CA PHE A 90 -0.09 -3.98 -10.08
C PHE A 90 -1.20 -4.23 -9.06
N ILE A 91 -0.98 -3.86 -7.79
CA ILE A 91 -1.97 -3.98 -6.73
C ILE A 91 -3.21 -3.16 -7.09
N TYR A 92 -3.05 -1.87 -7.40
CA TYR A 92 -4.17 -1.00 -7.76
C TYR A 92 -5.02 -1.58 -8.91
N ASN A 93 -4.38 -1.98 -10.02
CA ASN A 93 -5.05 -2.52 -11.19
C ASN A 93 -5.71 -3.88 -10.93
N SER A 94 -5.17 -4.68 -10.01
CA SER A 94 -5.77 -5.95 -9.61
C SER A 94 -7.05 -5.76 -8.78
N LEU A 95 -7.18 -4.62 -8.08
CA LEU A 95 -8.26 -4.38 -7.11
C LEU A 95 -9.34 -3.41 -7.60
N ILE A 96 -9.03 -2.57 -8.58
CA ILE A 96 -9.91 -1.47 -8.99
C ILE A 96 -11.30 -1.93 -9.50
N LEU A 97 -11.41 -3.12 -10.08
CA LEU A 97 -12.70 -3.64 -10.55
C LEU A 97 -13.63 -3.99 -9.38
N ASN A 98 -13.09 -4.51 -8.27
CA ASN A 98 -13.86 -4.74 -7.05
C ASN A 98 -14.35 -3.43 -6.44
N GLU A 99 -13.47 -2.43 -6.39
CA GLU A 99 -13.79 -1.10 -5.87
C GLU A 99 -14.90 -0.42 -6.70
N ARG A 100 -14.82 -0.50 -8.03
CA ARG A 100 -15.87 0.02 -8.94
C ARG A 100 -17.21 -0.65 -8.71
N LYS A 101 -17.21 -1.98 -8.62
CA LYS A 101 -18.41 -2.76 -8.31
C LYS A 101 -19.03 -2.34 -6.98
N ALA A 102 -18.22 -2.18 -5.93
CA ALA A 102 -18.69 -1.76 -4.61
C ALA A 102 -19.32 -0.34 -4.62
N ARG A 103 -18.85 0.53 -5.52
CA ARG A 103 -19.41 1.87 -5.78
C ARG A 103 -20.61 1.89 -6.72
N GLY A 104 -20.96 0.77 -7.35
CA GLY A 104 -22.06 0.69 -8.31
C GLY A 104 -21.78 1.33 -9.66
N ILE A 105 -20.51 1.38 -10.09
CA ILE A 105 -20.07 1.95 -11.38
C ILE A 105 -19.35 0.93 -12.27
#